data_AF-A0A2N2UMK8-F1
#
_entry.id   AF-A0A2N2UMK8-F1
#
_cell.length_a   1.000
_cell.length_b   1.000
_cell.length_c   1.000
_cell.angle_alpha   90.00
_cell.angle_beta   90.00
_cell.angle_gamma   90.00
#
_symmetry.space_group_name_H-M   'P 1'
#
loop_
_entity.id
_entity.type
_entity.pdbx_description
1 polymer ?
#
loop_
_entity_poly.entity_id
_entity_poly.type
_entity_poly.pdbx_seq_one_letter_code
_entity_poly.pdbx_strand_id
1 'polypeptide(L)'
;MNRNWLVLGTGILVAFSACADAAEVFRWKDREGRINYGNMPPPGVDAEPVGGRGRLTVVPAPVLPPVPPPPPPESRIDRLERELEAERQLRLDAEAAEQAREIERAQLKAECEARYREPCSDDGEPAGKRYIVVPPRPFPHLPGMPTVRPLHRDAARDAGSARRDQASERASRRDQGGGREAQEGERRRGAESDAARKRDEVGEGRREAGNASRREERPERRP
;
A
#
# COMPACT_ATOMS: atom_id res chain seq x y z
N MET A 1 24.51 23.31 -20.80
CA MET A 1 23.34 22.75 -21.53
C MET A 1 23.76 22.49 -22.97
N ASN A 2 23.92 21.22 -23.33
CA ASN A 2 24.66 20.81 -24.52
C ASN A 2 23.73 20.81 -25.76
N ARG A 3 24.12 21.60 -26.76
CA ARG A 3 23.34 21.96 -27.96
C ARG A 3 23.23 20.82 -29.01
N ASN A 4 23.73 19.63 -28.69
CA ASN A 4 23.80 18.47 -29.59
C ASN A 4 22.59 17.52 -29.48
N TRP A 5 21.66 17.76 -28.54
CA TRP A 5 20.51 16.87 -28.33
C TRP A 5 19.30 17.19 -29.25
N LEU A 6 19.33 18.33 -29.93
CA LEU A 6 18.21 18.81 -30.75
C LEU A 6 18.20 18.29 -32.20
N VAL A 7 19.31 17.75 -32.70
CA VAL A 7 19.40 17.26 -34.10
C VAL A 7 19.13 15.76 -34.21
N LEU A 8 19.22 15.00 -33.11
CA LEU A 8 18.97 13.56 -33.09
C LEU A 8 17.48 13.18 -32.94
N GLY A 9 16.60 14.14 -32.61
CA GLY A 9 15.17 13.86 -32.39
C GLY A 9 14.28 13.95 -33.64
N THR A 10 14.70 14.68 -34.69
CA THR A 10 13.85 14.99 -35.85
C THR A 10 13.96 13.98 -37.00
N GLY A 11 14.96 13.10 -37.01
CA GLY A 11 15.12 12.07 -38.07
C GLY A 11 14.28 10.81 -37.87
N ILE A 12 13.81 10.52 -36.65
CA ILE A 12 13.09 9.28 -36.32
C ILE A 12 11.59 9.34 -36.67
N LEU A 13 11.03 10.53 -36.91
CA LEU A 13 9.58 10.71 -37.06
C LEU A 13 9.06 10.49 -38.51
N VAL A 14 9.93 10.32 -39.51
CA VAL A 14 9.50 10.15 -40.92
C VAL A 14 9.48 8.69 -41.39
N ALA A 15 10.09 7.76 -40.65
CA ALA A 15 10.16 6.34 -41.06
C ALA A 15 8.91 5.50 -40.71
N PHE A 16 7.92 6.05 -40.01
CA PHE A 16 6.74 5.30 -39.53
C PHE A 16 5.46 5.54 -40.35
N SER A 17 5.58 5.97 -41.61
CA SER A 17 4.43 6.35 -42.46
C SER A 17 4.24 5.45 -43.70
N ALA A 18 4.54 4.15 -43.61
CA ALA A 18 4.32 3.23 -44.74
C ALA A 18 3.91 1.81 -44.29
N CYS A 19 2.69 1.66 -43.75
CA CYS A 19 1.93 0.40 -43.68
C CYS A 19 0.44 0.76 -43.47
N ALA A 20 -0.19 1.33 -44.49
CA ALA A 20 -1.65 1.39 -44.58
C ALA A 20 -2.10 0.27 -45.52
N ASP A 21 -2.02 -0.98 -45.05
CA ASP A 21 -2.68 -2.10 -45.72
C ASP A 21 -4.19 -1.86 -45.64
N ALA A 22 -4.87 -2.00 -46.79
CA ALA A 22 -6.32 -2.01 -46.83
C ALA A 22 -6.81 -3.17 -45.96
N ALA A 23 -7.34 -2.86 -44.77
CA ALA A 23 -7.71 -3.85 -43.78
C ALA A 23 -8.89 -4.70 -44.31
N GLU A 24 -8.58 -5.84 -44.90
CA GLU A 24 -9.56 -6.84 -45.31
C GLU A 24 -10.12 -7.49 -44.03
N VAL A 25 -11.43 -7.35 -43.81
CA VAL A 25 -12.10 -7.90 -42.64
C VAL A 25 -12.56 -9.31 -42.98
N PHE A 26 -12.16 -10.29 -42.19
CA PHE A 26 -12.58 -11.68 -42.31
C PHE A 26 -13.70 -12.00 -41.32
N ARG A 27 -14.56 -12.93 -41.71
CA ARG A 27 -15.58 -13.55 -40.85
C ARG A 27 -15.24 -15.02 -40.65
N TRP A 28 -15.19 -15.47 -39.41
CA TRP A 28 -14.99 -16.89 -39.09
C TRP A 28 -15.91 -17.33 -37.95
N LYS A 29 -16.12 -18.64 -37.82
CA LYS A 29 -16.91 -19.25 -36.74
C LYS A 29 -15.96 -19.88 -35.72
N ASP A 30 -16.11 -19.53 -34.44
CA ASP A 30 -15.32 -20.14 -33.37
C ASP A 30 -15.81 -21.56 -33.01
N ARG A 31 -15.10 -22.22 -32.10
CA ARG A 31 -15.44 -23.57 -31.62
C ARG A 31 -16.78 -23.63 -30.89
N GLU A 32 -17.20 -22.52 -30.30
CA GLU A 32 -18.50 -22.37 -29.62
C GLU A 32 -19.62 -22.00 -30.60
N GLY A 33 -19.31 -21.86 -31.88
CA GLY A 33 -20.24 -21.56 -32.95
C GLY A 33 -20.60 -20.08 -33.10
N ARG A 34 -19.89 -19.17 -32.43
CA ARG A 34 -20.09 -17.72 -32.54
C ARG A 34 -19.33 -17.18 -33.75
N ILE A 35 -19.95 -16.22 -34.42
CA ILE A 35 -19.35 -15.53 -35.56
C ILE A 35 -18.47 -14.39 -35.04
N ASN A 36 -17.21 -14.41 -35.41
CA ASN A 36 -16.22 -13.38 -35.09
C ASN A 36 -15.78 -12.66 -36.37
N TYR A 37 -15.43 -11.38 -36.22
CA TYR A 37 -14.95 -10.53 -37.31
C TYR A 37 -13.60 -9.92 -36.93
N GLY A 38 -12.66 -9.88 -37.85
CA GLY A 38 -11.35 -9.28 -37.61
C GLY A 38 -10.43 -9.33 -38.82
N ASN A 39 -9.30 -8.65 -38.72
CA ASN A 39 -8.32 -8.52 -39.78
C ASN A 39 -7.39 -9.74 -39.95
N MET A 40 -7.33 -10.62 -38.95
CA MET A 40 -6.46 -11.81 -38.99
C MET A 40 -7.18 -13.02 -38.36
N PRO A 41 -7.57 -14.04 -39.15
CA PRO A 41 -8.22 -15.23 -38.61
C PRO A 41 -7.22 -16.13 -37.86
N PRO A 42 -7.67 -16.86 -36.82
CA PRO A 42 -6.86 -17.87 -36.14
C PRO A 42 -6.45 -19.02 -37.08
N PRO A 43 -5.27 -19.65 -36.88
CA PRO A 43 -4.82 -20.74 -37.74
C PRO A 43 -5.75 -21.95 -37.64
N GLY A 44 -6.10 -22.52 -38.80
CA GLY A 44 -6.93 -23.74 -38.89
C GLY A 44 -8.44 -23.50 -38.75
N VAL A 45 -8.91 -22.26 -38.88
CA VAL A 45 -10.33 -21.93 -38.95
C VAL A 45 -10.66 -21.43 -40.35
N ASP A 46 -11.74 -21.94 -40.93
CA ASP A 46 -12.26 -21.45 -42.21
C ASP A 46 -12.77 -20.01 -42.04
N ALA A 47 -12.12 -19.08 -42.72
CA ALA A 47 -12.43 -17.65 -42.68
C ALA A 47 -12.80 -17.14 -44.07
N GLU A 48 -13.89 -16.38 -44.15
CA GLU A 48 -14.39 -15.79 -45.39
C GLU A 48 -14.09 -14.29 -45.42
N PRO A 49 -13.49 -13.75 -46.50
CA PRO A 49 -13.26 -12.32 -46.64
C PRO A 49 -14.59 -11.56 -46.82
N VAL A 50 -14.86 -10.63 -45.92
CA VAL A 50 -16.02 -9.74 -45.94
C VAL A 50 -15.66 -8.50 -46.75
N GLY A 51 -15.62 -8.65 -48.08
CA GLY A 51 -15.24 -7.55 -48.99
C GLY A 51 -15.39 -7.85 -50.48
N GLY A 52 -15.44 -9.12 -50.89
CA GLY A 52 -15.57 -9.51 -52.29
C GLY A 52 -17.04 -9.60 -52.75
N ARG A 53 -17.60 -8.50 -53.29
CA ARG A 53 -18.85 -8.44 -54.10
C ARG A 53 -20.09 -9.21 -53.60
N GLY A 54 -20.13 -9.64 -52.34
CA GLY A 54 -21.23 -10.34 -51.71
C GLY A 54 -21.96 -9.40 -50.75
N ARG A 55 -23.21 -9.09 -51.08
CA ARG A 55 -24.10 -8.18 -50.36
C ARG A 55 -24.17 -8.53 -48.87
N LEU A 56 -23.51 -7.73 -48.01
CA LEU A 56 -23.66 -7.75 -46.55
C LEU A 56 -25.16 -7.68 -46.23
N THR A 57 -25.73 -8.80 -45.79
CA THR A 57 -27.12 -8.86 -45.34
C THR A 57 -27.12 -8.45 -43.87
N VAL A 58 -27.35 -7.17 -43.63
CA VAL A 58 -27.54 -6.64 -42.27
C VAL A 58 -28.81 -7.29 -41.72
N VAL A 59 -28.64 -8.29 -40.84
CA VAL A 59 -29.75 -8.82 -40.06
C VAL A 59 -30.13 -7.72 -39.06
N PRO A 60 -31.38 -7.24 -39.05
CA PRO A 60 -31.79 -6.21 -38.11
C PRO A 60 -31.59 -6.73 -36.69
N ALA A 61 -30.93 -5.93 -35.85
CA ALA A 61 -30.69 -6.27 -34.46
C ALA A 61 -32.04 -6.56 -33.78
N PRO A 62 -32.14 -7.63 -32.95
CA PRO A 62 -33.35 -7.90 -32.20
C PRO A 62 -33.72 -6.66 -31.40
N VAL A 63 -34.99 -6.27 -31.48
CA VAL A 63 -35.53 -5.12 -30.73
C VAL A 63 -35.43 -5.47 -29.25
N LEU A 64 -34.36 -5.03 -28.60
CA LEU A 64 -34.22 -5.13 -27.16
C LEU A 64 -35.31 -4.27 -26.51
N PRO A 65 -35.91 -4.73 -25.40
CA PRO A 65 -36.79 -3.87 -24.62
C PRO A 65 -36.04 -2.59 -24.27
N PRO A 66 -36.74 -1.43 -24.19
CA PRO A 66 -36.10 -0.16 -23.90
C PRO A 66 -35.35 -0.28 -22.57
N VAL A 67 -34.02 -0.23 -22.64
CA VAL A 67 -33.18 -0.18 -21.45
C VAL A 67 -33.55 1.12 -20.73
N PRO A 68 -33.91 1.06 -19.43
CA PRO A 68 -34.20 2.27 -18.69
C PRO A 68 -33.00 3.21 -18.78
N PRO A 69 -33.23 4.53 -18.95
CA PRO A 69 -32.14 5.47 -19.10
C PRO A 69 -31.21 5.34 -17.89
N PRO A 70 -29.88 5.29 -18.11
CA PRO A 70 -28.95 5.25 -17.00
C PRO A 70 -29.17 6.49 -16.13
N PRO A 71 -28.97 6.39 -14.80
CA PRO A 71 -29.06 7.54 -13.92
C PRO A 71 -28.08 8.63 -14.42
N PRO A 72 -28.41 9.92 -14.22
CA PRO A 72 -27.55 11.01 -14.64
C PRO A 72 -26.16 10.84 -14.00
N PRO A 73 -25.07 11.09 -14.76
CA PRO A 73 -23.71 10.85 -14.31
C PRO A 73 -23.38 11.57 -13.00
N GLU A 74 -23.99 12.75 -12.77
CA GLU A 74 -23.87 13.54 -11.54
C GLU A 74 -24.27 12.73 -10.29
N SER A 75 -25.45 12.08 -10.32
CA SER A 75 -25.92 11.26 -9.19
C SER A 75 -25.01 10.08 -8.86
N ARG A 76 -24.28 9.57 -9.87
CA ARG A 76 -23.30 8.49 -9.68
C ARG A 76 -22.01 9.03 -9.07
N ILE A 77 -21.57 10.21 -9.50
CA ILE A 77 -20.37 10.88 -8.96
C ILE A 77 -20.60 11.21 -7.47
N ASP A 78 -21.71 11.85 -7.13
CA ASP A 78 -22.05 12.21 -5.73
C ASP A 78 -22.13 10.99 -4.81
N ARG A 79 -22.53 9.84 -5.35
CA ARG A 79 -22.56 8.58 -4.60
C ARG A 79 -21.15 8.07 -4.33
N LEU A 80 -20.31 8.05 -5.36
CA LEU A 80 -18.93 7.60 -5.26
C LEU A 80 -18.08 8.52 -4.37
N GLU A 81 -18.32 9.82 -4.41
CA GLU A 81 -17.65 10.78 -3.52
C GLU A 81 -17.99 10.51 -2.06
N ARG A 82 -19.28 10.33 -1.73
CA ARG A 82 -19.71 9.96 -0.37
C ARG A 82 -19.16 8.61 0.09
N GLU A 83 -19.13 7.61 -0.80
CA GLU A 83 -18.51 6.32 -0.50
C GLU A 83 -17.01 6.47 -0.17
N LEU A 84 -16.29 7.27 -0.95
CA LEU A 84 -14.85 7.49 -0.79
C LEU A 84 -14.52 8.35 0.44
N GLU A 85 -15.35 9.35 0.78
CA GLU A 85 -15.23 10.12 2.02
C GLU A 85 -15.48 9.25 3.26
N ALA A 86 -16.50 8.38 3.21
CA ALA A 86 -16.77 7.45 4.30
C ALA A 86 -15.60 6.49 4.53
N GLU A 87 -14.97 5.99 3.46
CA GLU A 87 -13.78 5.13 3.57
C GLU A 87 -12.59 5.88 4.18
N ARG A 88 -12.34 7.12 3.74
CA ARG A 88 -11.27 7.96 4.32
C ARG A 88 -11.51 8.21 5.80
N GLN A 89 -12.74 8.51 6.19
CA GLN A 89 -13.09 8.74 7.59
C GLN A 89 -12.84 7.48 8.44
N LEU A 90 -13.25 6.31 7.96
CA LEU A 90 -13.02 5.04 8.66
C LEU A 90 -11.53 4.75 8.88
N ARG A 91 -10.67 5.09 7.91
CA ARG A 91 -9.21 4.93 8.06
C ARG A 91 -8.64 5.86 9.13
N LEU A 92 -9.05 7.13 9.11
CA LEU A 92 -8.63 8.09 10.13
C LEU A 92 -9.08 7.68 11.53
N ASP A 93 -10.31 7.21 11.66
CA ASP A 93 -10.86 6.74 12.94
C ASP A 93 -10.12 5.48 13.44
N ALA A 94 -9.76 4.56 12.53
CA ALA A 94 -8.98 3.37 12.88
C ALA A 94 -7.56 3.74 13.35
N GLU A 95 -6.87 4.62 12.62
CA GLU A 95 -5.54 5.12 12.99
C GLU A 95 -5.58 5.86 14.35
N ALA A 96 -6.59 6.69 14.57
CA ALA A 96 -6.79 7.38 15.84
C ALA A 96 -7.06 6.41 17.00
N ALA A 97 -7.84 5.34 16.76
CA ALA A 97 -8.10 4.32 17.75
C ALA A 97 -6.85 3.51 18.12
N GLU A 98 -5.99 3.20 17.14
CA GLU A 98 -4.69 2.56 17.40
C GLU A 98 -3.76 3.47 18.20
N GLN A 99 -3.64 4.73 17.83
CA GLN A 99 -2.85 5.71 18.57
C GLN A 99 -3.36 5.89 20.01
N ALA A 100 -4.67 5.93 20.21
CA ALA A 100 -5.25 6.02 21.55
C ALA A 100 -4.87 4.82 22.43
N ARG A 101 -4.90 3.59 21.87
CA ARG A 101 -4.46 2.38 22.56
C ARG A 101 -2.98 2.39 22.88
N GLU A 102 -2.14 2.91 21.98
CA GLU A 102 -0.70 3.03 22.21
C GLU A 102 -0.40 4.02 23.34
N ILE A 103 -1.06 5.18 23.34
CA ILE A 103 -0.94 6.19 24.41
C ILE A 103 -1.39 5.59 25.75
N GLU A 104 -2.51 4.87 25.77
CA GLU A 104 -3.01 4.21 26.99
C GLU A 104 -1.99 3.19 27.53
N ARG A 105 -1.46 2.31 26.67
CA ARG A 105 -0.42 1.35 27.07
C ARG A 105 0.84 2.04 27.61
N ALA A 106 1.29 3.10 26.94
CA ALA A 106 2.44 3.88 27.38
C ALA A 106 2.20 4.52 28.76
N GLN A 107 0.98 5.02 29.01
CA GLN A 107 0.60 5.56 30.33
C GLN A 107 0.59 4.48 31.41
N LEU A 108 -0.02 3.32 31.15
CA LEU A 108 -0.06 2.20 32.09
C LEU A 108 1.36 1.72 32.45
N LYS A 109 2.24 1.63 31.45
CA LYS A 109 3.65 1.29 31.66
C LYS A 109 4.36 2.33 32.51
N ALA A 110 4.22 3.61 32.18
CA ALA A 110 4.84 4.70 32.94
C ALA A 110 4.36 4.73 34.40
N GLU A 111 3.06 4.50 34.65
CA GLU A 111 2.51 4.41 36.00
C GLU A 111 3.08 3.21 36.77
N CYS A 112 3.16 2.04 36.13
CA CYS A 112 3.72 0.84 36.72
C CYS A 112 5.20 1.03 37.10
N GLU A 113 6.01 1.59 36.20
CA GLU A 113 7.43 1.87 36.43
C GLU A 113 7.61 2.90 37.55
N ALA A 114 6.79 3.95 37.60
CA ALA A 114 6.81 4.94 38.68
C ALA A 114 6.46 4.32 40.04
N ARG A 115 5.46 3.42 40.08
CA ARG A 115 5.00 2.77 41.31
C ARG A 115 6.00 1.75 41.85
N TYR A 116 6.61 0.96 40.97
CA TYR A 116 7.41 -0.18 41.38
C TYR A 116 8.91 -0.01 41.22
N ARG A 117 9.36 1.04 40.51
CA ARG A 117 10.77 1.33 40.21
C ARG A 117 11.51 0.16 39.54
N GLU A 118 10.75 -0.68 38.83
CA GLU A 118 11.22 -1.84 38.08
C GLU A 118 10.67 -1.74 36.65
N PRO A 119 11.33 -2.34 35.64
CA PRO A 119 10.80 -2.40 34.29
C PRO A 119 9.45 -3.12 34.26
N CYS A 120 8.46 -2.52 33.60
CA CYS A 120 7.15 -3.13 33.41
C CYS A 120 6.95 -3.62 31.98
N SER A 121 6.11 -4.64 31.82
CA SER A 121 5.61 -5.10 30.52
C SER A 121 4.73 -4.03 29.88
N ASP A 122 4.43 -4.19 28.60
CA ASP A 122 3.55 -3.27 27.87
C ASP A 122 2.09 -3.33 28.36
N ASP A 123 1.73 -4.35 29.14
CA ASP A 123 0.43 -4.51 29.80
C ASP A 123 0.40 -3.86 31.20
N GLY A 124 1.49 -3.23 31.64
CA GLY A 124 1.58 -2.60 32.96
C GLY A 124 1.84 -3.57 34.11
N GLU A 125 2.39 -4.75 33.84
CA GLU A 125 2.79 -5.71 34.88
C GLU A 125 4.30 -5.60 35.18
N PRO A 126 4.73 -5.66 36.44
CA PRO A 126 6.15 -5.66 36.77
C PRO A 126 6.82 -6.92 36.22
N ALA A 127 7.94 -6.76 35.49
CA ALA A 127 8.66 -7.91 34.91
C ALA A 127 9.32 -8.80 35.99
N GLY A 128 9.48 -8.28 37.21
CA GLY A 128 10.03 -9.02 38.34
C GLY A 128 9.02 -10.03 38.90
N LYS A 129 9.41 -11.31 38.95
CA LYS A 129 8.71 -12.30 39.78
C LYS A 129 8.86 -11.86 41.24
N ARG A 130 7.81 -11.29 41.81
CA ARG A 130 7.78 -10.96 43.24
C ARG A 130 7.69 -12.24 44.04
N TYR A 131 8.84 -12.79 44.39
CA TYR A 131 8.90 -13.77 45.46
C TYR A 131 8.59 -13.02 46.75
N ILE A 132 7.39 -13.22 47.30
CA ILE A 132 7.15 -12.89 48.70
C ILE A 132 8.06 -13.84 49.46
N VAL A 133 9.11 -13.31 50.09
CA VAL A 133 9.90 -14.06 51.03
C VAL A 133 8.99 -14.33 52.22
N VAL A 134 8.27 -15.46 52.17
CA VAL A 134 7.54 -15.96 53.32
C VAL A 134 8.61 -16.47 54.27
N PRO A 135 8.84 -15.82 55.43
CA PRO A 135 9.77 -16.36 56.40
C PRO A 135 9.33 -17.78 56.74
N PRO A 136 10.26 -18.74 56.85
CA PRO A 136 9.91 -20.12 57.15
C PRO A 136 9.09 -20.12 58.43
N ARG A 137 7.81 -20.49 58.33
CA ARG A 137 7.03 -20.76 59.53
C ARG A 137 7.73 -21.93 60.21
N PRO A 138 8.08 -21.86 61.50
CA PRO A 138 8.59 -23.01 62.21
C PRO A 138 7.51 -24.08 62.14
N PHE A 139 7.73 -25.12 61.32
CA PHE A 139 6.84 -26.25 61.30
C PHE A 139 6.95 -26.91 62.68
N PRO A 140 5.84 -27.11 63.40
CA PRO A 140 5.85 -27.96 64.58
C PRO A 140 6.37 -29.32 64.12
N HIS A 141 7.47 -29.73 64.72
CA HIS A 141 8.19 -30.96 64.42
C HIS A 141 7.23 -32.11 64.71
N LEU A 142 6.66 -32.67 63.64
CA LEU A 142 5.90 -33.90 63.73
C LEU A 142 6.90 -35.05 63.93
N PRO A 143 6.90 -35.73 65.09
CA PRO A 143 7.81 -36.84 65.34
C PRO A 143 7.44 -38.01 64.41
N GLY A 144 8.42 -38.53 63.68
CA GLY A 144 8.29 -39.81 62.95
C GLY A 144 8.38 -39.77 61.42
N MET A 145 8.64 -38.62 60.78
CA MET A 145 8.85 -38.60 59.33
C MET A 145 10.28 -39.05 58.96
N PRO A 146 10.45 -40.02 58.04
CA PRO A 146 11.77 -40.45 57.58
C PRO A 146 12.46 -39.29 56.84
N THR A 147 13.73 -39.08 57.14
CA THR A 147 14.57 -38.10 56.44
C THR A 147 14.73 -38.52 54.98
N VAL A 148 13.98 -37.87 54.10
CA VAL A 148 14.11 -38.11 52.66
C VAL A 148 15.47 -37.57 52.22
N ARG A 149 16.36 -38.50 51.89
CA ARG A 149 17.70 -38.24 51.38
C ARG A 149 17.57 -37.40 50.10
N PRO A 150 18.19 -36.21 50.02
CA PRO A 150 18.06 -35.36 48.85
C PRO A 150 18.61 -36.10 47.63
N LEU A 151 17.73 -36.40 46.67
CA LEU A 151 18.14 -36.92 45.37
C LEU A 151 19.00 -35.85 44.72
N HIS A 152 20.28 -36.16 44.52
CA HIS A 152 21.23 -35.33 43.78
C HIS A 152 20.61 -34.98 42.43
N ARG A 153 20.23 -33.72 42.25
CA ARG A 153 19.72 -33.21 40.99
C ARG A 153 20.89 -33.12 40.02
N ASP A 154 20.87 -33.97 39.00
CA ASP A 154 21.93 -34.05 37.98
C ASP A 154 22.10 -32.70 37.26
N ALA A 155 23.19 -32.01 37.58
CA ALA A 155 23.56 -30.70 37.03
C ALA A 155 23.80 -30.70 35.50
N ALA A 156 23.79 -31.87 34.86
CA ALA A 156 24.01 -32.00 33.42
C ALA A 156 22.79 -31.57 32.57
N ARG A 157 21.58 -31.52 33.13
CA ARG A 157 20.37 -31.14 32.36
C ARG A 157 20.17 -29.64 32.18
N ASP A 158 20.72 -28.81 33.06
CA ASP A 158 20.49 -27.35 33.01
C ASP A 158 21.39 -26.62 31.99
N ALA A 159 22.54 -27.20 31.60
CA ALA A 159 23.42 -26.60 30.58
C ALA A 159 22.80 -26.60 29.16
N GLY A 160 21.84 -27.49 28.89
CA GLY A 160 21.14 -27.57 27.60
C GLY A 160 20.09 -26.48 27.39
N SER A 161 19.43 -26.03 28.46
CA SER A 161 18.39 -24.99 28.38
C SER A 161 19.00 -23.63 28.03
N ALA A 162 20.09 -23.26 28.68
CA ALA A 162 20.73 -21.96 28.48
C ALA A 162 21.24 -21.73 27.04
N ARG A 163 21.63 -22.79 26.31
CA ARG A 163 22.04 -22.67 24.90
C ARG A 163 20.87 -22.47 23.95
N ARG A 164 19.69 -23.01 24.28
CA ARG A 164 18.49 -22.88 23.45
C ARG A 164 17.93 -21.45 23.53
N ASP A 165 18.01 -20.83 24.71
CA ASP A 165 17.56 -19.45 24.93
C ASP A 165 18.46 -18.42 24.23
N GLN A 166 19.78 -18.64 24.19
CA GLN A 166 20.68 -17.74 23.44
C GLN A 166 20.50 -17.82 21.92
N ALA A 167 20.09 -18.99 21.39
CA ALA A 167 19.84 -19.16 19.96
C ALA A 167 18.55 -18.46 19.51
N SER A 168 17.49 -18.51 20.32
CA SER A 168 16.23 -17.81 20.03
C SER A 168 16.40 -16.29 20.13
N GLU A 169 17.21 -15.80 21.09
CA GLU A 169 17.47 -14.37 21.23
C GLU A 169 18.27 -13.79 20.04
N ARG A 170 19.25 -14.55 19.51
CA ARG A 170 19.98 -14.16 18.28
C ARG A 170 19.11 -14.18 17.03
N ALA A 171 18.18 -15.12 16.92
CA ALA A 171 17.24 -15.17 15.80
C ALA A 171 16.30 -13.95 15.83
N SER A 172 15.76 -13.59 16.99
CA SER A 172 14.87 -12.44 17.17
C SER A 172 15.56 -11.10 16.87
N ARG A 173 16.84 -10.93 17.27
CA ARG A 173 17.61 -9.70 16.93
C ARG A 173 17.89 -9.57 15.43
N ARG A 174 18.02 -10.66 14.69
CA ARG A 174 18.27 -10.62 13.24
C ARG A 174 17.04 -10.14 12.47
N ASP A 175 15.85 -10.49 12.95
CA ASP A 175 14.58 -10.08 12.33
C ASP A 175 14.29 -8.59 12.59
N GLN A 176 14.60 -8.10 13.80
CA GLN A 176 14.42 -6.68 14.14
C GLN A 176 15.40 -5.72 13.42
N GLY A 177 16.58 -6.21 13.02
CA GLY A 177 17.56 -5.40 12.28
C GLY A 177 17.13 -5.04 10.86
N GLY A 178 16.44 -5.96 10.17
CA GLY A 178 16.00 -5.73 8.78
C GLY A 178 14.87 -4.71 8.63
N GLY A 179 14.01 -4.57 9.65
CA GLY A 179 12.88 -3.64 9.62
C GLY A 179 13.29 -2.16 9.69
N ARG A 180 14.40 -1.84 10.39
CA ARG A 180 14.87 -0.45 10.53
C ARG A 180 15.42 0.13 9.23
N GLU A 181 16.15 -0.66 8.43
CA GLU A 181 16.68 -0.19 7.15
C GLU A 181 15.57 0.04 6.12
N ALA A 182 14.51 -0.78 6.12
CA ALA A 182 13.35 -0.59 5.26
C ALA A 182 12.57 0.70 5.62
N GLN A 183 12.34 0.93 6.91
CA GLN A 183 11.58 2.08 7.38
C GLN A 183 12.33 3.42 7.19
N GLU A 184 13.66 3.42 7.29
CA GLU A 184 14.48 4.59 6.98
C GLU A 184 14.49 4.90 5.47
N GLY A 185 14.45 3.87 4.62
CA GLY A 185 14.33 4.02 3.17
C GLY A 185 12.99 4.63 2.73
N GLU A 186 11.89 4.31 3.39
CA GLU A 186 10.58 4.93 3.13
C GLU A 186 10.50 6.38 3.63
N ARG A 187 11.04 6.69 4.82
CA ARG A 187 11.08 8.07 5.32
C ARG A 187 11.89 8.99 4.41
N ARG A 188 13.01 8.51 3.85
CA ARG A 188 13.79 9.28 2.87
C ARG A 188 13.01 9.54 1.57
N ARG A 189 12.29 8.54 1.05
CA ARG A 189 11.46 8.71 -0.16
C ARG A 189 10.29 9.66 0.06
N GLY A 190 9.65 9.62 1.24
CA GLY A 190 8.60 10.58 1.60
C GLY A 190 9.11 12.02 1.66
N ALA A 191 10.24 12.25 2.34
CA ALA A 191 10.83 13.58 2.47
C ALA A 191 11.28 14.18 1.12
N GLU A 192 11.78 13.34 0.19
CA GLU A 192 12.15 13.79 -1.16
C GLU A 192 10.94 14.17 -2.01
N SER A 193 9.82 13.45 -1.84
CA SER A 193 8.55 13.73 -2.52
C SER A 193 7.90 15.03 -2.04
N ASP A 194 7.91 15.28 -0.73
CA ASP A 194 7.40 16.53 -0.15
C ASP A 194 8.26 17.74 -0.55
N ALA A 195 9.58 17.56 -0.62
CA ALA A 195 10.49 18.60 -1.08
C ALA A 195 10.32 18.93 -2.58
N ALA A 196 9.95 17.95 -3.42
CA ALA A 196 9.62 18.17 -4.82
C ALA A 196 8.31 18.96 -4.96
N ARG A 197 7.25 18.55 -4.26
CA ARG A 197 5.94 19.23 -4.28
C ARG A 197 6.04 20.70 -3.84
N LYS A 198 6.83 21.00 -2.81
CA LYS A 198 7.02 22.37 -2.33
C LYS A 198 7.76 23.28 -3.32
N ARG A 199 8.55 22.73 -4.25
CA ARG A 199 9.21 23.53 -5.31
C ARG A 199 8.24 23.92 -6.42
N ASP A 200 7.29 23.05 -6.74
CA ASP A 200 6.30 23.33 -7.78
C ASP A 200 5.33 24.44 -7.35
N GLU A 201 4.88 24.45 -6.09
CA GLU A 201 4.02 25.52 -5.55
C GLU A 201 4.71 26.90 -5.53
N VAL A 202 6.00 26.96 -5.20
CA VAL A 202 6.77 28.21 -5.22
C VAL A 202 7.05 28.70 -6.65
N GLY A 203 7.13 27.79 -7.62
CA GLY A 203 7.31 28.11 -9.03
C GLY A 203 6.07 28.76 -9.67
N GLU A 204 4.88 28.34 -9.26
CA GLU A 204 3.61 28.81 -9.81
C GLU A 204 3.24 30.22 -9.31
N GLY A 205 3.39 30.49 -8.00
CA GLY A 205 3.15 31.83 -7.43
C GLY A 205 4.05 32.94 -7.99
N ARG A 206 5.26 32.60 -8.48
CA ARG A 206 6.16 33.58 -9.09
C ARG A 206 5.77 33.97 -10.52
N ARG A 207 4.98 33.14 -11.23
CA ARG A 207 4.51 33.43 -12.59
C ARG A 207 3.30 34.37 -12.60
N GLU A 208 2.44 34.32 -11.58
CA GLU A 208 1.30 35.23 -11.47
C GLU A 208 1.72 36.66 -11.13
N ALA A 209 2.71 36.84 -10.24
CA ALA A 209 3.21 38.18 -9.90
C ALA A 209 3.88 38.91 -11.08
N GLY A 210 4.46 38.17 -12.05
CA GLY A 210 5.10 38.76 -13.23
C GLY A 210 4.13 39.32 -14.27
N ASN A 211 2.88 38.85 -14.29
CA ASN A 211 1.90 39.24 -15.31
C ASN A 211 1.04 40.45 -14.88
N ALA A 212 0.95 40.74 -13.58
CA ALA A 212 0.22 41.90 -13.07
C ALA A 212 0.90 43.24 -13.39
N SER A 213 2.25 43.29 -13.43
CA SER A 213 2.98 44.53 -13.69
C SER A 213 2.98 45.01 -15.15
N ARG A 214 2.49 44.21 -16.12
CA ARG A 214 2.59 44.57 -17.55
C ARG A 214 1.35 45.23 -18.14
N ARG A 215 0.32 45.55 -17.33
CA ARG A 215 -0.99 46.01 -17.85
C ARG A 215 -1.31 47.49 -17.65
N GLU A 216 -0.43 48.31 -17.06
CA GLU A 216 -0.75 49.71 -16.71
C GLU A 216 -0.21 50.82 -17.62
N GLU A 217 0.54 50.54 -18.69
CA GLU A 217 0.97 51.60 -19.62
C GLU A 217 0.18 51.56 -20.94
N ARG A 218 -1.07 52.05 -20.91
CA ARG A 218 -1.79 52.45 -22.13
C ARG A 218 -2.10 53.96 -22.05
N PRO A 219 -1.31 54.83 -22.70
CA PRO A 219 -1.55 56.26 -22.67
C PRO A 219 -2.82 56.62 -23.45
N GLU A 220 -3.79 57.23 -22.77
CA GLU A 220 -4.95 57.88 -23.37
C GLU A 220 -4.50 59.02 -24.28
N ARG A 221 -4.78 58.89 -25.58
CA ARG A 221 -4.75 60.00 -26.52
C ARG A 221 -5.96 60.90 -26.25
N ARG A 222 -5.71 62.12 -25.80
CA ARG A 222 -6.73 63.19 -25.80
C ARG A 222 -6.89 63.80 -27.20
N PRO A 223 -8.10 64.27 -27.53
CA PRO A 223 -8.45 64.87 -28.82
C PRO A 223 -7.86 66.27 -29.03
#